data_AF-A0A848NDY8-F1
#
_entry.id   AF-A0A848NDY8-F1
#
_cell.length_a   1.000
_cell.length_b   1.000
_cell.length_c   1.000
_cell.angle_alpha   90.00
_cell.angle_beta   90.00
_cell.angle_gamma   90.00
#
_symmetry.space_group_name_H-M   'P 1'
#
loop_
_entity.id
_entity.type
_entity.pdbx_description
1 polymer ?
#
loop_
_entity_poly.entity_id
_entity_poly.type
_entity_poly.pdbx_seq_one_letter_code
_entity_poly.pdbx_strand_id
1 'polypeptide(L)'
;MNLERLRREFPDYDITTLPTLPEGFVDSSSYIDAAPSFENQERGLKVYVDYANYADRESGRSQRFCVSRCDEETDDDEDVVLSTNDWAEVIRFLSA
;
A
#
# COMPACT_ATOMS: atom_id res chain seq x y z
N MET A 1 -1.38 15.04 -0.99
CA MET A 1 -1.71 13.84 -0.22
C MET A 1 -1.46 14.11 1.25
N ASN A 2 -2.41 13.79 2.13
CA ASN A 2 -2.22 13.87 3.58
C ASN A 2 -1.61 12.56 4.06
N LEU A 3 -0.48 12.61 4.79
CA LEU A 3 0.28 11.44 5.28
C LEU A 3 0.35 11.41 6.82
N GLU A 4 -0.58 12.09 7.50
CA GLU A 4 -0.61 12.17 8.97
C GLU A 4 -0.76 10.80 9.64
N ARG A 5 -1.53 9.85 9.07
CA ARG A 5 -1.69 8.52 9.67
C ARG A 5 -0.42 7.71 9.46
N LEU A 6 0.14 7.65 8.25
CA LEU A 6 1.40 6.98 7.99
C LEU A 6 2.49 7.41 8.99
N ARG A 7 2.68 8.72 9.18
CA ARG A 7 3.69 9.25 10.11
C ARG A 7 3.44 8.87 11.57
N ARG A 8 2.18 8.70 11.96
CA ARG A 8 1.77 8.36 13.32
C ARG A 8 1.89 6.85 13.59
N GLU A 9 1.46 6.04 12.63
CA GLU A 9 1.39 4.58 12.75
C GLU A 9 2.74 3.91 12.43
N PHE A 10 3.50 4.48 11.49
CA PHE A 10 4.82 4.00 11.04
C PHE A 10 5.89 5.11 11.20
N PRO A 11 6.26 5.47 12.43
CA PRO A 11 7.21 6.56 12.68
C PRO A 11 8.63 6.28 12.12
N ASP A 12 9.02 5.02 11.99
CA ASP A 12 10.31 4.58 11.45
C ASP A 12 10.31 4.44 9.92
N TYR A 13 9.16 4.64 9.26
CA TYR A 13 9.07 4.54 7.80
C TYR A 13 9.67 5.76 7.11
N ASP A 14 10.65 5.53 6.22
CA ASP A 14 11.24 6.59 5.42
C ASP A 14 10.29 7.03 4.29
N ILE A 15 9.56 8.12 4.55
CA ILE A 15 8.59 8.70 3.62
C ILE A 15 9.23 9.19 2.31
N THR A 16 10.55 9.40 2.27
CA THR A 16 11.23 9.83 1.04
C THR A 16 11.33 8.70 0.02
N THR A 17 11.24 7.45 0.49
CA THR A 17 11.15 6.27 -0.38
C THR A 17 9.74 6.02 -0.92
N LEU A 18 8.72 6.71 -0.41
CA LEU A 18 7.34 6.53 -0.83
C LEU A 18 7.18 7.03 -2.29
N PRO A 19 6.71 6.20 -3.21
CA PRO A 19 6.51 6.62 -4.59
C PRO A 19 5.27 7.53 -4.71
N THR A 20 5.20 8.29 -5.80
CA THR A 20 4.03 9.13 -6.09
C THR A 20 2.84 8.26 -6.44
N LEU A 21 1.81 8.28 -5.58
CA LEU A 21 0.53 7.62 -5.80
C LEU A 21 -0.33 8.43 -6.79
N PRO A 22 -1.18 7.76 -7.60
CA PRO A 22 -2.11 8.44 -8.48
C PRO A 22 -3.21 9.16 -7.69
N GLU A 23 -3.94 10.05 -8.36
CA GLU A 23 -5.03 10.81 -7.74
C GLU A 23 -6.15 9.89 -7.22
N GLY A 24 -6.81 10.31 -6.14
CA GLY A 24 -7.87 9.53 -5.47
C GLY A 24 -7.37 8.57 -4.39
N PHE A 25 -6.06 8.29 -4.32
CA PHE A 25 -5.50 7.51 -3.21
C PHE A 25 -5.34 8.36 -1.95
N VAL A 26 -5.82 7.82 -0.82
CA VAL A 26 -5.74 8.45 0.50
C VAL A 26 -5.00 7.52 1.47
N ASP A 27 -4.33 8.13 2.45
CA ASP A 27 -3.61 7.40 3.50
C ASP A 27 -4.59 6.66 4.41
N SER A 28 -4.50 5.33 4.41
CA SER A 28 -5.28 4.43 5.25
C SER A 28 -4.40 3.60 6.18
N SER A 29 -3.13 4.01 6.32
CA SER A 29 -2.15 3.33 7.16
C SER A 29 -2.68 3.09 8.58
N SER A 30 -2.44 1.87 9.08
CA SER A 30 -2.83 1.42 10.40
C SER A 30 -1.67 0.67 11.05
N TYR A 31 -1.43 0.86 12.36
CA TYR A 31 -0.34 0.19 13.06
C TYR A 31 -0.46 -1.36 13.09
N ILE A 32 -1.64 -1.89 12.81
CA ILE A 32 -1.90 -3.34 12.69
C ILE A 32 -1.49 -3.90 11.32
N ASP A 33 -1.32 -3.03 10.31
CA ASP A 33 -0.88 -3.44 9.00
C ASP A 33 0.62 -3.74 9.03
N ALA A 34 1.06 -4.72 8.24
CA ALA A 34 2.48 -5.02 8.05
C ALA A 34 3.27 -3.86 7.41
N ALA A 35 2.58 -2.96 6.70
CA ALA A 35 3.16 -1.85 5.95
C ALA A 35 2.16 -0.71 5.79
N PRO A 36 2.63 0.53 5.53
CA PRO A 36 1.77 1.64 5.15
C PRO A 36 0.85 1.28 3.98
N SER A 37 -0.39 1.77 4.05
CA SER A 37 -1.44 1.39 3.12
C SER A 37 -2.24 2.61 2.64
N PHE A 38 -2.69 2.54 1.39
CA PHE A 38 -3.36 3.63 0.71
C PHE A 38 -4.57 3.10 -0.04
N GLU A 39 -5.74 3.67 0.21
CA GLU A 39 -6.99 3.22 -0.40
C GLU A 39 -7.50 4.21 -1.44
N ASN A 40 -8.16 3.69 -2.46
CA ASN A 40 -8.99 4.44 -3.39
C ASN A 40 -10.38 3.79 -3.40
N GLN A 41 -11.30 4.42 -2.67
CA GLN A 41 -12.67 3.91 -2.47
C GLN A 41 -13.47 3.89 -3.78
N GLU A 42 -13.28 4.89 -4.65
CA GLU A 42 -13.96 4.95 -5.95
C GLU A 42 -13.61 3.77 -6.86
N ARG A 43 -12.42 3.17 -6.66
CA ARG A 43 -11.92 2.03 -7.43
C ARG A 43 -11.96 0.71 -6.65
N GLY A 44 -12.30 0.71 -5.37
CA GLY A 44 -12.22 -0.48 -4.51
C GLY A 44 -10.80 -1.08 -4.46
N LEU A 45 -9.76 -0.25 -4.39
CA LEU A 45 -8.36 -0.69 -4.40
C LEU A 45 -7.60 -0.22 -3.15
N LYS A 46 -6.75 -1.09 -2.61
CA LYS A 46 -5.81 -0.77 -1.53
C LYS A 46 -4.39 -1.14 -1.95
N VAL A 47 -3.45 -0.22 -1.76
CA VAL A 47 -2.04 -0.38 -2.10
C VAL A 47 -1.21 -0.35 -0.83
N TYR A 48 -0.47 -1.42 -0.58
CA TYR A 48 0.50 -1.51 0.49
C TYR A 48 1.89 -1.20 -0.06
N VAL A 49 2.60 -0.30 0.61
CA VAL A 49 3.97 0.09 0.26
C VAL A 49 4.91 -0.25 1.41
N ASP A 50 5.50 -1.43 1.33
CA ASP A 50 6.44 -1.94 2.32
C ASP A 50 7.77 -1.17 2.30
N TYR A 51 8.59 -1.42 3.32
CA TYR A 51 9.88 -0.78 3.50
C TYR A 51 10.78 -0.99 2.28
N ALA A 52 11.53 0.05 1.91
CA ALA A 52 12.45 -0.02 0.79
C ALA A 52 13.51 -1.13 1.00
N ASN A 53 14.05 -1.20 2.22
CA ASN A 53 15.00 -2.22 2.61
C ASN A 53 14.27 -3.53 2.94
N TYR A 54 14.75 -4.63 2.33
CA TYR A 54 14.18 -5.96 2.52
C TYR A 54 14.22 -6.45 3.96
N ALA A 55 15.26 -6.09 4.72
CA ALA A 55 15.44 -6.54 6.10
C ALA A 55 14.42 -5.94 7.08
N ASP A 56 13.80 -4.81 6.71
CA ASP A 56 12.79 -4.11 7.52
C ASP A 56 11.37 -4.54 7.16
N ARG A 57 11.19 -5.33 6.09
CA ARG A 57 9.88 -5.85 5.69
C ARG A 57 9.43 -6.94 6.64
N GLU A 58 8.12 -7.08 6.81
CA GLU A 58 7.55 -8.14 7.64
C GLU A 58 8.02 -9.53 7.15
N SER A 59 8.39 -10.40 8.09
CA SER A 59 8.94 -11.73 7.83
C SER A 59 8.07 -12.52 6.86
N GLY A 60 8.58 -12.74 5.64
CA GLY A 60 7.90 -13.50 4.59
C GLY A 60 7.46 -12.66 3.38
N ARG A 61 7.46 -11.32 3.47
CA ARG A 61 7.16 -10.45 2.33
C ARG A 61 8.38 -10.22 1.44
N SER A 62 8.39 -10.90 0.28
CA SER A 62 9.44 -10.74 -0.74
C SER A 62 9.26 -9.51 -1.63
N GLN A 63 8.02 -9.04 -1.77
CA GLN A 63 7.67 -7.91 -2.63
C GLN A 63 7.47 -6.64 -1.81
N ARG A 64 7.85 -5.50 -2.38
CA ARG A 64 7.69 -4.19 -1.74
C ARG A 64 6.28 -3.64 -1.89
N PHE A 65 5.64 -3.92 -3.02
CA PHE A 65 4.36 -3.36 -3.37
C PHE A 65 3.34 -4.49 -3.50
N CYS A 66 2.22 -4.34 -2.80
CA CYS A 66 1.08 -5.23 -2.95
C CYS A 66 -0.16 -4.38 -3.22
N VAL A 67 -1.00 -4.81 -4.16
CA VAL A 67 -2.30 -4.21 -4.43
C VAL A 67 -3.35 -5.26 -4.15
N SER A 68 -4.32 -4.89 -3.33
CA SER A 68 -5.47 -5.72 -3.01
C SER A 68 -6.75 -5.04 -3.51
N ARG A 69 -7.74 -5.85 -3.90
CA ARG A 69 -9.11 -5.37 -4.08
C ARG A 69 -9.81 -5.34 -2.74
N CYS A 70 -10.48 -4.23 -2.46
CA CYS A 70 -11.37 -4.09 -1.33
C CYS A 70 -12.78 -4.28 -1.89
N ASP A 71 -13.38 -5.44 -1.66
CA ASP A 71 -14.75 -5.70 -2.06
C ASP A 71 -15.69 -5.26 -0.94
N GLU A 72 -16.67 -4.41 -1.24
CA GLU A 72 -17.61 -3.88 -0.24
C GLU A 72 -18.59 -4.95 0.27
N GLU A 73 -18.70 -6.12 -0.38
CA GLU A 73 -19.66 -7.18 -0.02
C GLU A 73 -19.08 -8.23 0.96
N THR A 74 -17.75 -8.37 1.02
CA THR A 74 -17.07 -9.31 1.92
C THR A 74 -16.04 -8.60 2.78
N ASP A 75 -16.42 -8.33 4.03
CA ASP A 75 -15.68 -7.65 5.10
C ASP A 75 -14.30 -8.25 5.43
N ASP A 76 -13.89 -9.37 4.83
CA ASP A 76 -12.78 -10.21 5.31
C ASP A 76 -11.75 -10.64 4.25
N ASP A 77 -11.98 -10.44 2.94
CA ASP A 77 -11.11 -10.98 1.90
C ASP A 77 -10.49 -9.89 0.99
N GLU A 78 -9.37 -9.33 1.44
CA GLU A 78 -8.49 -8.55 0.57
C GLU A 78 -7.78 -9.47 -0.44
N ASP A 79 -8.34 -9.64 -1.64
CA ASP A 79 -7.72 -10.43 -2.69
C ASP A 79 -6.51 -9.69 -3.28
N VAL A 80 -5.32 -10.26 -3.12
CA VAL A 80 -4.07 -9.70 -3.66
C VAL A 80 -4.05 -9.90 -5.18
N VAL A 81 -4.30 -8.81 -5.90
CA VAL A 81 -4.37 -8.79 -7.37
C VAL A 81 -3.02 -8.47 -8.04
N LEU A 82 -2.08 -7.88 -7.29
CA LEU A 82 -0.72 -7.62 -7.77
C LEU A 82 0.27 -7.63 -6.59
N SER A 83 1.41 -8.31 -6.77
CA SER A 83 2.53 -8.26 -5.83
C SER A 83 3.85 -8.18 -6.60
N THR A 84 4.58 -7.08 -6.46
CA THR A 84 5.79 -6.79 -7.26
C THR A 84 6.76 -5.90 -6.49
N ASN A 85 8.02 -5.86 -6.94
CA ASN A 85 9.02 -4.89 -6.49
C ASN A 85 9.14 -3.71 -7.47
N ASP A 86 8.38 -3.70 -8.57
CA ASP A 86 8.46 -2.66 -9.60
C ASP A 86 7.26 -1.70 -9.53
N TRP A 87 7.53 -0.43 -9.20
CA TRP A 87 6.47 0.58 -9.07
C TRP A 87 5.81 0.93 -10.41
N ALA A 88 6.52 0.80 -11.54
CA ALA A 88 5.93 1.11 -12.84
C ALA A 88 4.86 0.08 -13.21
N GLU A 89 5.02 -1.18 -12.82
CA GLU A 89 3.96 -2.18 -12.93
C GLU A 89 2.74 -1.83 -12.07
N VAL A 90 2.95 -1.37 -10.83
CA VAL A 90 1.85 -0.92 -9.96
C VAL A 90 1.10 0.23 -10.61
N ILE A 91 1.78 1.28 -11.09
CA ILE A 91 1.11 2.42 -11.73
C ILE A 91 0.32 2.01 -12.97
N ARG A 92 0.87 1.11 -13.81
CA ARG A 92 0.14 0.59 -14.97
C ARG A 92 -1.13 -0.13 -14.56
N PHE A 93 -1.07 -0.92 -13.49
CA PHE A 93 -2.24 -1.61 -12.94
C PHE A 93 -3.27 -0.63 -12.38
N LEU A 94 -2.83 0.36 -11.60
CA LEU A 94 -3.72 1.36 -10.99
C LEU A 94 -4.36 2.32 -12.00
N SER A 95 -3.76 2.48 -13.18
CA SER A 95 -4.23 3.40 -14.24
C SER A 95 -5.02 2.71 -15.36
N ALA A 96 -5.07 1.38 -15.36
CA ALA A 96 -5.89 0.59 -16.28
C ALA A 96 -7.39 0.72 -15.96
#